data_AF-A0AAE3JMF3-F1
#
_entry.id   AF-A0AAE3JMF3-F1
#
_cell.length_a   1.000
_cell.length_b   1.000
_cell.length_c   1.000
_cell.angle_alpha   90.00
_cell.angle_beta   90.00
_cell.angle_gamma   90.00
#
_symmetry.space_group_name_H-M   'P 1'
#
loop_
_entity.id
_entity.type
_entity.pdbx_description
1 polymer ?
#
loop_
_entity_poly.entity_id
_entity_poly.type
_entity_poly.pdbx_seq_one_letter_code
_entity_poly.pdbx_strand_id
1 'polypeptide(L)'
;MPSYAIIIPAAALCLLPACAAVVLLRLRKALRAVGPAIEKFSGKIRLQFIGVILASPLLVSLLFIRSFDPLSTFAIAGTGVIGFYIACQDLFFSRYCGVYARGIVWNGSWIEFVSVESWRRLDPYSLSLLLTGREKRIFAFPDSALLDRVSAVLARLMPPEEYADGLS
;
A
#
# COMPACT_ATOMS: atom_id res chain seq x y z
N MET A 1 15.24 3.52 -40.06
CA MET A 1 15.57 4.07 -38.72
C MET A 1 14.40 3.79 -37.80
N PRO A 2 14.58 3.21 -36.58
CA PRO A 2 13.47 3.09 -35.65
C PRO A 2 12.96 4.50 -35.32
N SER A 3 11.69 4.75 -35.65
CA SER A 3 11.07 6.05 -35.43
C SER A 3 11.01 6.34 -33.93
N TYR A 4 11.25 7.57 -33.50
CA TYR A 4 11.17 7.99 -32.09
C TYR A 4 9.87 7.55 -31.40
N ALA A 5 8.81 7.35 -32.19
CA ALA A 5 7.51 6.78 -31.79
C ALA A 5 7.58 5.38 -31.15
N ILE A 6 8.64 4.59 -31.37
CA ILE A 6 8.79 3.24 -30.81
C ILE A 6 9.74 3.25 -29.60
N ILE A 7 10.74 4.14 -29.60
CA ILE A 7 11.77 4.21 -28.57
C ILE A 7 11.18 4.69 -27.24
N ILE A 8 10.32 5.72 -27.26
CA ILE A 8 9.74 6.30 -26.04
C ILE A 8 8.81 5.29 -25.31
N PRO A 9 7.87 4.61 -25.99
CA PRO A 9 7.03 3.59 -25.34
C PRO A 9 7.81 2.39 -24.81
N ALA A 10 8.82 1.93 -25.56
CA ALA A 10 9.67 0.82 -25.13
C ALA A 10 10.49 1.18 -23.88
N ALA A 11 11.06 2.38 -23.83
CA ALA A 11 11.78 2.87 -22.65
C ALA A 11 10.87 2.97 -21.42
N ALA A 12 9.65 3.47 -21.58
CA ALA A 12 8.66 3.53 -20.50
C ALA A 12 8.31 2.14 -19.96
N LEU A 13 8.08 1.16 -20.84
CA LEU A 13 7.80 -0.23 -20.46
C LEU A 13 8.99 -0.90 -19.75
N CYS A 14 10.23 -0.61 -20.15
CA CYS A 14 11.43 -1.13 -19.51
C CYS A 14 11.67 -0.55 -18.09
N LEU A 15 11.13 0.63 -17.78
CA LEU A 15 11.24 1.23 -16.45
C LEU A 15 10.26 0.61 -15.44
N LEU A 16 9.11 0.10 -15.90
CA LEU A 16 8.11 -0.55 -15.05
C LEU A 16 8.65 -1.72 -14.20
N PRO A 17 9.41 -2.70 -14.74
CA PRO A 17 9.95 -3.80 -13.94
C PRO A 17 11.01 -3.32 -12.94
N ALA A 18 11.81 -2.31 -13.31
CA ALA A 18 12.78 -1.70 -12.38
C ALA A 18 12.07 -0.99 -11.22
N CYS A 19 11.03 -0.21 -11.50
CA CYS A 19 10.19 0.43 -10.48
C CYS A 19 9.48 -0.61 -9.60
N ALA A 20 8.89 -1.65 -10.19
CA ALA A 20 8.24 -2.75 -9.47
C ALA A 20 9.22 -3.45 -8.50
N ALA A 21 10.44 -3.74 -8.96
CA ALA A 21 11.47 -4.36 -8.14
C ALA A 21 11.93 -3.46 -7.00
N VAL A 22 12.16 -2.17 -7.25
CA VAL A 22 12.53 -1.20 -6.20
C VAL A 22 11.42 -1.07 -5.15
N VAL A 23 10.15 -1.01 -5.58
CA VAL A 23 8.99 -0.94 -4.68
C VAL A 23 8.93 -2.20 -3.82
N LEU A 24 9.04 -3.40 -4.41
CA LEU A 24 9.07 -4.67 -3.66
C LEU A 24 10.24 -4.74 -2.66
N LEU A 25 11.43 -4.23 -3.03
CA LEU A 25 12.60 -4.21 -2.15
C LEU A 25 12.43 -3.25 -0.98
N ARG A 26 11.98 -2.01 -1.25
CA ARG A 26 11.70 -1.01 -0.21
C ARG A 26 10.62 -1.51 0.73
N LEU A 27 9.58 -2.10 0.18
CA LEU A 27 8.51 -2.74 0.93
C LEU A 27 9.06 -3.86 1.81
N ARG A 28 9.82 -4.80 1.26
CA ARG A 28 10.42 -5.90 2.04
C ARG A 28 11.32 -5.39 3.17
N LYS A 29 12.06 -4.29 2.95
CA LYS A 29 12.86 -3.64 4.00
C LYS A 29 11.99 -3.03 5.08
N ALA A 30 10.95 -2.29 4.72
CA ALA A 30 10.00 -1.70 5.66
C ALA A 30 9.33 -2.79 6.52
N LEU A 31 8.84 -3.87 5.90
CA LEU A 31 8.23 -4.99 6.61
C LEU A 31 9.18 -5.70 7.58
N ARG A 32 10.44 -5.87 7.21
CA ARG A 32 11.46 -6.44 8.09
C ARG A 32 11.75 -5.55 9.31
N ALA A 33 11.77 -4.24 9.12
CA ALA A 33 12.01 -3.29 10.21
C ALA A 33 10.84 -3.25 11.20
N VAL A 34 9.64 -3.48 10.70
CA VAL A 34 8.39 -3.27 11.42
C VAL A 34 7.90 -4.54 12.14
N GLY A 35 8.20 -5.74 11.61
CA GLY A 35 7.93 -7.04 12.25
C GLY A 35 6.44 -7.44 12.29
N PRO A 36 6.11 -8.75 12.21
CA PRO A 36 4.71 -9.17 12.16
C PRO A 36 4.10 -9.21 13.55
N ALA A 37 3.00 -8.48 13.76
CA ALA A 37 2.08 -8.75 14.87
C ALA A 37 0.76 -9.32 14.32
N ILE A 38 0.17 -8.71 13.28
CA ILE A 38 -1.03 -9.21 12.60
C ILE A 38 -0.98 -8.82 11.11
N GLU A 39 0.03 -9.26 10.37
CA GLU A 39 0.03 -9.05 8.91
C GLU A 39 -0.89 -10.05 8.20
N LYS A 40 -2.04 -9.57 7.69
CA LYS A 40 -2.66 -10.17 6.49
C LYS A 40 -1.99 -9.57 5.28
N PHE A 41 -0.75 -9.99 5.00
CA PHE A 41 -0.16 -9.74 3.70
C PHE A 41 -1.03 -10.46 2.67
N SER A 42 -1.84 -9.73 1.92
CA SER A 42 -2.62 -10.34 0.86
C SER A 42 -1.62 -10.88 -0.16
N GLY A 43 -1.48 -12.21 -0.25
CA GLY A 43 -0.59 -12.88 -1.22
C GLY A 43 -0.84 -12.40 -2.66
N LYS A 44 -2.02 -11.83 -2.92
CA LYS A 44 -2.40 -11.13 -4.15
C LYS A 44 -1.44 -9.99 -4.52
N ILE A 45 -0.85 -9.26 -3.57
CA ILE A 45 0.11 -8.17 -3.86
C ILE A 45 1.40 -8.73 -4.46
N ARG A 46 1.95 -9.79 -3.88
CA ARG A 46 3.13 -10.45 -4.46
C ARG A 46 2.84 -10.93 -5.87
N LEU A 47 1.67 -11.53 -6.09
CA LEU A 47 1.23 -12.01 -7.41
C LEU A 47 1.06 -10.88 -8.43
N GLN A 48 0.49 -9.73 -8.05
CA GLN A 48 0.31 -8.58 -8.95
C GLN A 48 1.65 -8.01 -9.43
N PHE A 49 2.60 -7.78 -8.51
CA PHE A 49 3.91 -7.24 -8.88
C PHE A 49 4.81 -8.26 -9.57
N ILE A 50 4.71 -9.55 -9.22
CA ILE A 50 5.34 -10.64 -10.00
C ILE A 50 4.75 -10.67 -11.42
N GLY A 51 3.43 -10.47 -11.56
CA GLY A 51 2.76 -10.34 -12.84
C GLY A 51 3.33 -9.18 -13.67
N VAL A 52 3.56 -8.00 -13.09
CA VAL A 52 4.19 -6.86 -13.78
C VAL A 52 5.63 -7.18 -14.20
N ILE A 53 6.41 -7.84 -13.34
CA ILE A 53 7.81 -8.22 -13.60
C ILE A 53 7.91 -9.27 -14.72
N LEU A 54 6.93 -10.17 -14.83
CA LEU A 54 6.89 -11.20 -15.89
C LEU A 54 6.25 -10.70 -17.18
N ALA A 55 5.19 -9.89 -17.10
CA ALA A 55 4.42 -9.44 -18.26
C ALA A 55 5.07 -8.24 -18.97
N SER A 56 5.75 -7.34 -18.27
CA SER A 56 6.37 -6.17 -18.94
C SER A 56 7.54 -6.53 -19.86
N PRO A 57 8.47 -7.45 -19.53
CA PRO A 57 9.50 -7.88 -20.48
C PRO A 57 8.89 -8.62 -21.68
N LEU A 58 7.83 -9.39 -21.45
CA LEU A 58 7.14 -10.14 -22.50
C LEU A 58 6.44 -9.19 -23.48
N LEU A 59 5.79 -8.13 -23.00
CA LEU A 59 5.23 -7.05 -23.82
C LEU A 59 6.31 -6.30 -24.60
N VAL A 60 7.45 -6.00 -23.98
CA VAL A 60 8.60 -5.39 -24.67
C VAL A 60 9.10 -6.30 -25.79
N SER A 61 9.34 -7.58 -25.52
CA SER A 61 9.75 -8.55 -26.55
C SER A 61 8.74 -8.64 -27.70
N LEU A 62 7.44 -8.59 -27.39
CA LEU A 62 6.37 -8.65 -28.40
C LEU A 62 6.37 -7.41 -29.32
N LEU A 63 6.66 -6.22 -28.77
CA LEU A 63 6.82 -4.98 -29.54
C LEU A 63 8.07 -4.97 -30.42
N PHE A 64 9.11 -5.72 -30.05
CA PHE A 64 10.34 -5.85 -30.85
C PHE A 64 10.23 -6.91 -31.95
N ILE A 65 9.52 -8.02 -31.70
CA ILE A 65 9.38 -9.13 -32.66
C ILE A 65 8.36 -8.81 -33.75
N ARG A 66 7.36 -7.98 -33.45
CA ARG A 66 6.25 -7.67 -34.36
C ARG A 66 6.19 -6.19 -34.67
N SER A 67 6.19 -5.84 -35.97
CA SER A 67 6.02 -4.47 -36.43
C SER A 67 4.55 -4.04 -36.27
N PHE A 68 4.22 -3.45 -35.13
CA PHE A 68 2.93 -2.82 -34.90
C PHE A 68 2.90 -1.39 -35.43
N ASP A 69 1.70 -0.95 -35.84
CA ASP A 69 1.48 0.46 -36.13
C ASP A 69 1.78 1.33 -34.88
N PRO A 70 2.21 2.59 -35.05
CA PRO A 70 2.55 3.47 -33.94
C PRO A 70 1.41 3.61 -32.92
N LEU A 71 0.17 3.70 -33.39
CA LEU A 71 -1.02 3.87 -32.54
C LEU A 71 -1.27 2.64 -31.65
N SER A 72 -1.12 1.44 -32.20
CA SER A 72 -1.20 0.17 -31.46
C SER A 72 -0.08 0.04 -30.42
N THR A 73 1.12 0.50 -30.76
CA THR A 73 2.28 0.53 -29.84
C THR A 73 2.02 1.44 -28.64
N PHE A 74 1.46 2.63 -28.88
CA PHE A 74 1.07 3.54 -27.80
C PHE A 74 -0.06 2.97 -26.94
N ALA A 75 -1.06 2.31 -27.52
CA ALA A 75 -2.16 1.70 -26.77
C ALA A 75 -1.67 0.58 -25.83
N ILE A 76 -0.79 -0.30 -26.32
CA ILE A 76 -0.22 -1.40 -25.53
C ILE A 76 0.63 -0.84 -24.37
N ALA A 77 1.50 0.13 -24.66
CA ALA A 77 2.33 0.76 -23.65
C ALA A 77 1.50 1.52 -22.60
N GLY A 78 0.50 2.29 -23.04
CA GLY A 78 -0.42 3.02 -22.15
C GLY A 78 -1.20 2.09 -21.23
N THR A 79 -1.69 0.96 -21.74
CA THR A 79 -2.40 -0.05 -20.93
C THR A 79 -1.47 -0.64 -19.87
N GLY A 80 -0.21 -0.93 -20.21
CA GLY A 80 0.80 -1.40 -19.25
C GLY A 80 1.10 -0.39 -18.14
N VAL A 81 1.24 0.90 -18.49
CA VAL A 81 1.49 1.98 -17.52
C VAL A 81 0.29 2.19 -16.59
N ILE A 82 -0.94 2.19 -17.13
CA ILE A 82 -2.16 2.33 -16.33
C ILE A 82 -2.32 1.13 -15.38
N GLY A 83 -2.10 -0.09 -15.86
CA GLY A 83 -2.14 -1.29 -15.02
C GLY A 83 -1.12 -1.25 -13.88
N PHE A 84 0.11 -0.77 -14.15
CA PHE A 84 1.12 -0.56 -13.12
C PHE A 84 0.73 0.54 -12.13
N TYR A 85 0.16 1.64 -12.61
CA TYR A 85 -0.33 2.72 -11.76
C TYR A 85 -1.41 2.23 -10.79
N ILE A 86 -2.40 1.47 -11.27
CA ILE A 86 -3.46 0.88 -10.43
C ILE A 86 -2.86 -0.06 -9.37
N ALA A 87 -1.89 -0.91 -9.76
CA ALA A 87 -1.19 -1.79 -8.82
C ALA A 87 -0.42 -1.00 -7.75
N CYS A 88 0.16 0.14 -8.11
CA CYS A 88 0.82 1.04 -7.15
C CYS A 88 -0.17 1.80 -6.27
N GLN A 89 -1.31 2.24 -6.83
CA GLN A 89 -2.34 2.96 -6.09
C GLN A 89 -2.92 2.08 -4.96
N ASP A 90 -3.19 0.80 -5.24
CA ASP A 90 -3.59 -0.18 -4.22
C ASP A 90 -2.56 -0.31 -3.09
N LEU A 91 -1.28 -0.15 -3.44
CA LEU A 91 -0.15 -0.22 -2.52
C LEU A 91 -0.08 1.00 -1.61
N PHE A 92 -0.29 2.20 -2.15
CA PHE A 92 -0.19 3.46 -1.41
C PHE A 92 -1.45 3.83 -0.63
N PHE A 93 -2.65 3.47 -1.11
CA PHE A 93 -3.90 3.98 -0.56
C PHE A 93 -4.69 3.00 0.32
N SER A 94 -4.46 1.68 0.24
CA SER A 94 -5.48 0.75 0.79
C SER A 94 -4.98 -0.42 1.64
N ARG A 95 -3.75 -0.93 1.50
CA ARG A 95 -3.44 -2.29 2.01
C ARG A 95 -2.26 -2.48 2.96
N TYR A 96 -1.51 -1.44 3.32
CA TYR A 96 -0.58 -1.51 4.47
C TYR A 96 -1.21 -1.11 5.79
N CYS A 97 -2.49 -0.78 5.76
CA CYS A 97 -3.27 -0.51 6.94
C CYS A 97 -3.32 -1.74 7.85
N GLY A 98 -2.67 -1.67 9.01
CA GLY A 98 -2.54 -2.85 9.86
C GLY A 98 -1.70 -2.63 11.12
N VAL A 99 -1.68 -3.69 11.94
CA VAL A 99 -0.98 -3.70 13.22
C VAL A 99 0.34 -4.45 13.10
N TYR A 100 1.39 -3.81 13.56
CA TYR A 100 2.75 -4.31 13.50
C TYR A 100 3.38 -4.36 14.90
N ALA A 101 4.58 -4.92 15.01
CA ALA A 101 5.20 -5.17 16.31
C ALA A 101 5.46 -3.88 17.12
N ARG A 102 5.68 -2.74 16.46
CA ARG A 102 6.05 -1.47 17.09
C ARG A 102 5.05 -0.33 16.88
N GLY A 103 3.98 -0.56 16.14
CA GLY A 103 3.07 0.50 15.75
C GLY A 103 1.99 0.08 14.77
N ILE A 104 1.23 1.07 14.32
CA ILE A 104 0.13 0.92 13.37
C ILE A 104 0.52 1.71 12.12
N VAL A 105 0.44 1.08 10.95
CA VAL A 105 0.44 1.83 9.68
C VAL A 105 -1.01 2.10 9.33
N TRP A 106 -1.36 3.35 9.02
CA TRP A 106 -2.68 3.70 8.52
C TRP A 106 -2.61 4.83 7.50
N ASN A 107 -3.23 4.64 6.33
CA ASN A 107 -3.35 5.64 5.26
C ASN A 107 -2.02 6.37 4.94
N GLY A 108 -0.95 5.60 4.75
CA GLY A 108 0.39 6.14 4.47
C GLY A 108 1.14 6.73 5.67
N SER A 109 0.52 6.78 6.86
CA SER A 109 1.16 7.22 8.09
C SER A 109 1.60 6.05 8.96
N TRP A 110 2.76 6.18 9.62
CA TRP A 110 3.24 5.24 10.64
C TRP A 110 3.07 5.88 12.01
N ILE A 111 2.51 5.12 12.95
CA ILE A 111 2.21 5.56 14.31
C ILE A 111 2.84 4.56 15.26
N GLU A 112 3.82 4.99 16.02
CA GLU A 112 4.47 4.12 17.00
C GLU A 112 3.58 3.96 18.22
N PHE A 113 3.51 2.75 18.78
CA PHE A 113 2.73 2.53 20.00
C PHE A 113 3.22 3.39 21.17
N VAL A 114 4.53 3.68 21.21
CA VAL A 114 5.13 4.56 22.21
C VAL A 114 4.63 6.01 22.09
N SER A 115 4.21 6.43 20.90
CA SER A 115 3.63 7.75 20.66
C SER A 115 2.13 7.84 20.95
N VAL A 116 1.47 6.73 21.27
CA VAL A 116 0.04 6.73 21.62
C VAL A 116 -0.09 6.97 23.12
N GLU A 117 -0.68 8.10 23.50
CA GLU A 117 -0.97 8.44 24.89
C GLU A 117 -2.28 7.82 25.37
N SER A 118 -3.30 7.85 24.52
CA SER A 118 -4.58 7.21 24.77
C SER A 118 -5.30 6.84 23.48
N TRP A 119 -6.26 5.93 23.58
CA TRP A 119 -7.08 5.53 22.46
C TRP A 119 -8.52 5.32 22.88
N ARG A 120 -9.42 5.55 21.92
CA ARG A 120 -10.86 5.40 22.10
C ARG A 120 -11.49 4.87 20.82
N ARG A 121 -12.40 3.90 20.98
CA ARG A 121 -13.26 3.45 19.88
C ARG A 121 -14.46 4.39 19.78
N LEU A 122 -14.69 4.94 18.59
CA LEU A 122 -15.80 5.87 18.35
C LEU A 122 -17.03 5.12 17.83
N ASP A 123 -16.82 4.22 16.87
CA ASP A 123 -17.88 3.38 16.29
C ASP A 123 -17.30 2.01 15.84
N PRO A 124 -18.10 1.10 15.28
CA PRO A 124 -17.63 -0.21 14.82
C PRO A 124 -16.56 -0.17 13.71
N TYR A 125 -16.34 0.99 13.10
CA TYR A 125 -15.44 1.23 11.97
C TYR A 125 -14.44 2.36 12.24
N SER A 126 -14.43 3.01 13.40
CA SER A 126 -13.54 4.14 13.64
C SER A 126 -12.94 4.19 15.05
N LEU A 127 -11.71 4.70 15.11
CA LEU A 127 -10.88 4.75 16.30
C LEU A 127 -10.16 6.09 16.36
N SER A 128 -10.20 6.73 17.52
CA SER A 128 -9.41 7.92 17.80
C SER A 128 -8.16 7.56 18.61
N LEU A 129 -7.01 8.06 18.19
CA LEU A 129 -5.77 8.04 18.95
C LEU A 129 -5.43 9.46 19.39
N LEU A 130 -5.03 9.60 20.65
CA LEU A 130 -4.33 10.77 21.15
C LEU A 130 -2.83 10.46 21.08
N LEU A 131 -2.10 11.25 20.30
CA LEU A 131 -0.66 11.09 20.11
C LEU A 131 0.11 12.05 21.02
N THR A 132 1.38 11.74 21.25
CA THR A 132 2.30 12.60 22.00
C THR A 132 2.30 14.02 21.46
N GLY A 133 2.10 15.00 22.35
CA GLY A 133 1.89 16.40 21.96
C GLY A 133 0.43 16.79 21.75
N ARG A 134 -0.51 15.95 22.22
CA ARG A 134 -1.98 16.17 22.17
C ARG A 134 -2.55 16.28 20.75
N GLU A 135 -1.89 15.68 19.76
CA GLU A 135 -2.44 15.57 18.41
C GLU A 135 -3.50 14.47 18.40
N LYS A 136 -4.75 14.83 18.11
CA LYS A 136 -5.85 13.87 17.99
C LYS A 136 -6.01 13.44 16.54
N ARG A 137 -5.90 12.13 16.27
CA ARG A 137 -6.16 11.55 14.96
C ARG A 137 -7.33 10.57 15.01
N ILE A 138 -8.19 10.65 14.02
CA ILE A 138 -9.32 9.74 13.84
C ILE A 138 -9.04 8.87 12.62
N PHE A 139 -9.14 7.56 12.82
CA PHE A 139 -8.91 6.54 11.80
C PHE A 139 -10.23 5.85 11.51
N ALA A 140 -10.61 5.83 10.23
CA ALA A 140 -11.75 5.06 9.74
C ALA A 140 -11.23 3.80 9.04
N PHE A 141 -11.80 2.66 9.40
CA PHE A 141 -11.45 1.30 9.00
C PHE A 141 -12.49 0.75 8.03
N PRO A 142 -12.07 0.03 6.97
CA PRO A 142 -13.00 -0.52 5.98
C PRO A 142 -13.72 -1.78 6.46
N ASP A 143 -13.25 -2.41 7.55
CA ASP A 143 -13.77 -3.66 8.09
C ASP A 143 -13.69 -3.63 9.62
N SER A 144 -14.80 -3.95 10.29
CA SER A 144 -14.90 -4.01 11.75
C SER A 144 -13.96 -5.07 12.34
N ALA A 145 -13.72 -6.17 11.63
CA ALA A 145 -12.81 -7.23 12.08
C ALA A 145 -11.34 -6.76 12.12
N LEU A 146 -10.98 -5.77 11.30
CA LEU A 146 -9.64 -5.17 11.31
C LEU A 146 -9.51 -4.20 12.49
N LEU A 147 -10.55 -3.42 12.76
CA LEU A 147 -10.61 -2.57 13.94
C LEU A 147 -10.53 -3.40 15.23
N ASP A 148 -11.30 -4.49 15.35
CA ASP A 148 -11.30 -5.35 16.54
C ASP A 148 -9.89 -5.88 16.86
N ARG A 149 -9.12 -6.23 15.83
CA ARG A 149 -7.72 -6.68 15.98
C ARG A 149 -6.81 -5.56 16.47
N VAL A 150 -6.96 -4.35 15.92
CA VAL A 150 -6.22 -3.15 16.33
C VAL A 150 -6.54 -2.80 17.78
N SER A 151 -7.83 -2.76 18.12
CA SER A 151 -8.31 -2.53 19.47
C SER A 151 -7.80 -3.59 20.45
N ALA A 152 -7.76 -4.87 20.06
CA ALA A 152 -7.23 -5.94 20.92
C ALA A 152 -5.73 -5.79 21.21
N VAL A 153 -4.94 -5.29 20.25
CA VAL A 153 -3.51 -5.02 20.48
C VAL A 153 -3.33 -3.78 21.33
N LEU A 154 -4.06 -2.70 21.05
CA LEU A 154 -4.02 -1.48 21.85
C LEU A 154 -4.44 -1.75 23.29
N ALA A 155 -5.52 -2.52 23.52
CA ALA A 155 -6.00 -2.91 24.84
C ALA A 155 -4.97 -3.69 25.67
N ARG A 156 -4.07 -4.45 25.02
CA ARG A 156 -2.97 -5.16 25.70
C ARG A 156 -1.86 -4.21 26.14
N LEU A 157 -1.68 -3.10 25.43
CA LEU A 157 -0.64 -2.11 25.72
C LEU A 157 -1.13 -1.06 26.72
N MET A 158 -2.40 -0.66 26.59
CA MET A 158 -3.04 0.34 27.43
C MET A 158 -4.56 0.18 27.44
N PRO A 159 -5.22 0.37 28.59
CA PRO A 159 -6.68 0.31 28.66
C PRO A 159 -7.31 1.42 27.80
N PRO A 160 -8.46 1.18 27.18
CA PRO A 160 -9.20 2.21 26.45
C PRO A 160 -9.67 3.31 27.40
N GLU A 161 -9.77 4.55 26.90
CA GLU A 161 -10.51 5.58 27.63
C GLU A 161 -12.01 5.22 27.66
N GLU A 162 -12.57 5.13 28.87
CA GLU A 162 -14.00 4.97 29.05
C GLU A 162 -14.75 6.23 28.59
N TYR A 163 -15.97 6.01 28.10
CA TYR A 163 -16.88 7.06 27.69
C TYR A 163 -17.25 7.88 28.94
N ALA A 164 -16.52 8.95 29.23
CA ALA A 164 -17.05 10.01 30.07
C ALA A 164 -18.12 10.73 29.23
N ASP A 165 -19.38 10.37 29.47
CA ASP A 165 -20.54 11.11 28.99
C ASP A 165 -20.40 12.57 29.46
N GLY A 166 -19.84 13.41 28.59
CA GLY A 166 -19.97 14.86 28.68
C GLY A 166 -21.35 15.26 28.18
N LEU A 167 -22.39 14.78 28.85
CA LEU A 167 -23.72 15.37 28.85
C LEU A 167 -23.94 15.97 30.23
N SER A 168 -23.32 17.13 30.45
CA SER A 168 -23.74 18.12 31.43
C SER A 168 -24.52 19.22 30.70
#